data_AF-A0A255DR77-F1
#
_entry.id   AF-A0A255DR77-F1
#
_cell.length_a   1.000
_cell.length_b   1.000
_cell.length_c   1.000
_cell.angle_alpha   90.00
_cell.angle_beta   90.00
_cell.angle_gamma   90.00
#
_symmetry.space_group_name_H-M   'P 1'
#
loop_
_entity.id
_entity.type
_entity.pdbx_description
1 polymer ?
#
loop_
_entity_poly.entity_id
_entity_poly.type
_entity_poly.pdbx_seq_one_letter_code
_entity_poly.pdbx_strand_id
1 'polypeptide(L)'
;MTKETVCQEAERIINGQRQQDYGDTAQNWNRIAELWSAYLGTKISALDAINLLLLMKVSRAKRGYHRDSYVDTAGYAGLAEKINSAEQPKAQAVLPSIHDTHVYTGPMGAGLVTDHMKAMAAGPKAFA
;
A
#
# COMPACT_ATOMS: atom_id res chain seq x y z
N MET A 1 -21.05 32.20 -1.58
CA MET A 1 -20.22 30.97 -1.58
C MET A 1 -20.63 30.12 -0.39
N THR A 2 -20.88 28.83 -0.59
CA THR A 2 -21.13 27.87 0.50
C THR A 2 -19.84 27.59 1.27
N LYS A 3 -19.95 27.42 2.58
CA LYS A 3 -18.80 27.18 3.48
C LYS A 3 -18.17 25.80 3.18
N GLU A 4 -16.83 25.73 3.15
CA GLU A 4 -16.07 24.49 2.97
C GLU A 4 -16.44 23.46 4.07
N THR A 5 -16.74 22.23 3.64
CA THR A 5 -17.02 21.11 4.55
C THR A 5 -15.75 20.60 5.22
N VAL A 6 -15.90 19.85 6.31
CA VAL A 6 -14.78 19.23 7.03
C VAL A 6 -13.96 18.31 6.12
N CYS A 7 -14.63 17.50 5.29
CA CYS A 7 -13.96 16.55 4.41
C CYS A 7 -13.19 17.25 3.27
N GLN A 8 -13.77 18.29 2.67
CA GLN A 8 -13.11 19.08 1.63
C GLN A 8 -11.83 19.75 2.15
N GLU A 9 -11.90 20.33 3.35
CA GLU A 9 -10.73 20.93 3.97
C GLU A 9 -9.65 19.88 4.28
N ALA A 10 -10.04 18.73 4.83
CA ALA A 10 -9.12 17.65 5.13
C ALA A 10 -8.42 17.14 3.86
N GLU A 11 -9.17 16.90 2.79
CA GLU A 11 -8.65 16.47 1.49
C GLU A 11 -7.63 17.47 0.94
N ARG A 12 -7.95 18.77 0.99
CA ARG A 12 -7.03 19.84 0.58
C ARG A 12 -5.76 19.88 1.43
N ILE A 13 -5.86 19.64 2.74
CA ILE A 13 -4.69 19.65 3.64
C ILE A 13 -3.76 18.47 3.37
N ILE A 14 -4.29 17.26 3.20
CA ILE A 14 -3.48 16.04 3.05
C ILE A 14 -2.94 15.84 1.62
N ASN A 15 -3.51 16.53 0.63
CA ASN A 15 -3.06 16.52 -0.77
C ASN A 15 -2.34 17.82 -1.19
N GLY A 16 -2.39 18.86 -0.34
CA GLY A 16 -1.84 20.18 -0.64
C GLY A 16 -0.36 20.29 -0.31
N GLN A 17 0.05 21.49 0.13
CA GLN A 17 1.45 21.85 0.39
C GLN A 17 2.20 20.82 1.27
N ARG A 18 1.51 20.21 2.24
CA ARG A 18 2.12 19.21 3.14
C ARG A 18 2.65 17.97 2.42
N GLN A 19 2.00 17.52 1.36
CA GLN A 19 2.52 16.40 0.58
C GLN A 19 3.79 16.79 -0.17
N GLN A 20 3.90 18.04 -0.61
CA GLN A 20 5.09 18.57 -1.29
C GLN A 20 6.25 18.74 -0.30
N ASP A 21 5.98 19.21 0.91
CA ASP A 21 7.00 19.50 1.91
C ASP A 21 7.58 18.24 2.56
N TYR A 22 6.75 17.23 2.80
CA TYR A 22 7.17 16.02 3.51
C TYR A 22 7.56 14.86 2.58
N GLY A 23 7.16 14.87 1.31
CA GLY A 23 7.43 13.77 0.37
C GLY A 23 6.44 12.60 0.53
N ASP A 24 6.90 11.38 0.21
CA ASP A 24 6.02 10.21 0.17
C ASP A 24 5.32 9.94 1.51
N THR A 25 3.99 9.76 1.46
CA THR A 25 3.16 9.63 2.67
C THR A 25 3.53 8.35 3.44
N ALA A 26 3.74 7.22 2.77
CA ALA A 26 4.07 5.96 3.44
C ALA A 26 5.45 6.02 4.10
N GLN A 27 6.46 6.57 3.41
CA GLN A 27 7.80 6.75 3.99
C GLN A 27 7.78 7.62 5.26
N ASN A 28 7.01 8.71 5.26
CA ASN A 28 6.94 9.60 6.41
C ASN A 28 6.31 8.94 7.64
N TRP A 29 5.21 8.23 7.45
CA TRP A 29 4.52 7.56 8.53
C TRP A 29 5.27 6.33 9.04
N ASN A 30 5.98 5.61 8.16
CA ASN A 30 6.90 4.54 8.58
C ASN A 30 8.03 5.10 9.45
N ARG A 31 8.63 6.23 9.07
CA ARG A 31 9.65 6.89 9.90
C ARG A 31 9.13 7.27 11.29
N ILE A 32 7.92 7.82 11.38
CA ILE A 32 7.29 8.16 12.67
C ILE A 32 7.09 6.90 13.52
N ALA A 33 6.56 5.83 12.92
CA ALA A 33 6.33 4.56 13.59
C ALA A 33 7.63 3.92 14.09
N GLU A 34 8.71 3.98 13.32
CA GLU A 34 10.05 3.52 13.71
C GLU A 34 10.59 4.33 14.90
N LEU A 35 10.48 5.66 14.87
CA LEU A 35 10.91 6.52 15.98
C LEU A 35 10.14 6.21 17.27
N TRP A 36 8.82 6.05 17.18
CA TRP A 36 7.99 5.70 18.34
C TRP A 36 8.31 4.30 18.84
N SER A 37 8.55 3.36 17.93
CA SER A 37 8.92 1.99 18.29
C SER A 37 10.23 1.94 19.06
N ALA A 38 11.25 2.67 18.57
CA ALA A 38 12.54 2.77 19.22
C ALA A 38 12.44 3.43 20.59
N TYR A 39 11.61 4.47 20.72
CA TYR A 39 11.41 5.17 21.99
C TYR A 39 10.67 4.32 23.04
N LEU A 40 9.63 3.58 22.63
CA LEU A 40 8.77 2.81 23.53
C LEU A 40 9.30 1.38 23.78
N GLY A 41 10.28 0.92 23.01
CA GLY A 41 10.75 -0.46 23.06
C GLY A 41 9.71 -1.49 22.60
N THR A 42 8.69 -1.05 21.84
CA THR A 42 7.59 -1.89 21.35
C THR A 42 7.31 -1.55 19.89
N LYS A 43 7.10 -2.55 19.04
CA LYS A 43 6.81 -2.32 17.62
C LYS A 43 5.46 -1.62 17.45
N ILE A 44 5.48 -0.50 16.74
CA ILE A 44 4.31 0.30 16.33
C ILE A 44 4.28 0.32 14.80
N SER A 45 3.12 0.08 14.19
CA SER A 45 2.96 0.24 12.74
C SER A 45 2.62 1.70 12.37
N ALA A 46 2.82 2.07 11.10
CA ALA A 46 2.38 3.36 10.57
C ALA A 46 0.88 3.59 10.78
N LEU A 47 0.07 2.53 10.57
CA LEU A 47 -1.37 2.57 10.77
C LEU A 47 -1.73 2.78 12.25
N ASP A 48 -1.02 2.13 13.17
CA ASP A 48 -1.20 2.36 14.60
C ASP A 48 -0.87 3.82 14.98
N ALA A 49 0.24 4.36 14.48
CA ALA A 49 0.63 5.74 14.74
C ALA A 49 -0.45 6.75 14.26
N ILE A 50 -1.02 6.53 13.07
CA ILE A 50 -2.14 7.35 12.56
C ILE A 50 -3.36 7.22 13.47
N ASN A 51 -3.77 6.00 13.81
CA ASN A 51 -4.96 5.75 14.62
C ASN A 51 -4.81 6.33 16.04
N LEU A 52 -3.61 6.28 16.63
CA LEU A 52 -3.33 6.90 17.92
C LEU A 52 -3.46 8.43 17.87
N LEU A 53 -3.00 9.07 16.79
CA LEU A 53 -3.20 10.51 16.60
C LEU A 53 -4.65 10.87 16.28
N LEU A 54 -5.39 10.00 15.59
CA LEU A 54 -6.84 10.15 15.40
C LEU A 54 -7.58 10.11 16.76
N LEU A 55 -7.28 9.13 17.60
CA LEU A 55 -7.87 9.01 18.94
C LEU A 55 -7.59 10.25 19.81
N MET A 56 -6.42 10.87 19.66
CA MET A 56 -6.11 12.14 20.32
C MET A 56 -7.06 13.27 19.89
N LYS A 57 -7.44 13.35 18.61
CA LYS A 57 -8.40 14.35 18.12
C LYS A 57 -9.83 14.06 18.59
N VAL A 58 -10.22 12.79 18.64
CA VAL A 58 -11.51 12.36 19.23
C VAL A 58 -11.56 12.73 20.73
N SER A 59 -10.46 12.55 21.46
CA SER A 59 -10.36 12.94 22.87
C SER A 59 -10.57 14.45 23.06
N ARG A 60 -10.04 15.29 22.16
CA ARG A 60 -10.32 16.75 22.18
C ARG A 60 -11.80 17.04 21.93
N ALA A 61 -12.40 16.38 20.93
CA ALA A 61 -13.82 16.55 20.60
C ALA A 61 -14.77 16.08 21.72
N LYS A 62 -14.34 15.16 22.59
CA LYS A 62 -15.11 14.74 23.78
C LYS A 62 -15.42 15.90 24.73
N ARG A 63 -14.58 16.93 24.77
CA ARG A 63 -14.76 18.11 25.64
C ARG A 63 -15.65 19.19 25.02
N GLY A 64 -16.09 19.02 23.78
CA GLY A 64 -16.91 19.98 23.05
C GLY A 64 -16.62 19.98 21.55
N TYR A 65 -17.50 20.63 20.78
CA TYR A 65 -17.34 20.73 19.34
C TYR A 65 -16.14 21.62 18.98
N HIS A 66 -15.17 21.02 18.31
CA HIS A 66 -13.98 21.69 17.78
C HIS A 66 -13.79 21.29 16.33
N ARG A 67 -14.17 22.18 15.39
CA ARG A 67 -14.18 21.86 13.95
C ARG A 67 -12.82 21.37 13.45
N ASP A 68 -11.71 21.96 13.93
CA ASP A 68 -10.34 21.53 13.62
C ASP A 68 -10.10 20.06 13.99
N SER A 69 -10.64 19.59 15.11
CA SER A 69 -10.50 18.21 15.54
C SER A 69 -11.20 17.24 14.59
N TYR A 70 -12.34 17.64 14.00
CA TYR A 70 -13.02 16.84 12.97
C TYR A 70 -12.29 16.90 11.62
N VAL A 71 -11.70 18.04 11.26
CA VAL A 71 -10.85 18.16 10.06
C VAL A 71 -9.63 17.26 10.18
N ASP A 72 -8.94 17.29 11.33
CA ASP A 72 -7.81 16.41 11.59
C ASP A 72 -8.22 14.94 11.57
N THR A 73 -9.39 14.59 12.13
CA THR A 73 -9.91 13.21 12.12
C THR A 73 -10.13 12.71 10.68
N ALA A 74 -10.78 13.51 9.84
CA ALA A 74 -10.96 13.19 8.43
C ALA A 74 -9.61 13.11 7.69
N GLY A 75 -8.67 13.99 8.01
CA GLY A 75 -7.32 13.97 7.45
C GLY A 75 -6.55 12.69 7.79
N TYR A 76 -6.56 12.27 9.06
CA TYR A 76 -5.92 11.02 9.48
C TYR A 76 -6.58 9.79 8.85
N ALA A 77 -7.92 9.78 8.72
CA ALA A 77 -8.61 8.72 8.00
C ALA A 77 -8.17 8.62 6.53
N GLY A 78 -8.06 9.75 5.81
CA GLY A 78 -7.56 9.77 4.44
C GLY A 78 -6.09 9.35 4.32
N LEU A 79 -5.25 9.68 5.31
CA LEU A 79 -3.85 9.22 5.34
C LEU A 79 -3.75 7.71 5.59
N ALA A 80 -4.62 7.14 6.43
CA ALA A 80 -4.67 5.69 6.65
C ALA A 80 -5.01 4.94 5.35
N GLU A 81 -5.97 5.44 4.56
CA GLU A 81 -6.30 4.89 3.24
C GLU A 81 -5.07 4.94 2.31
N LYS A 82 -4.40 6.10 2.19
CA LYS A 82 -3.23 6.25 1.33
C LYS A 82 -2.11 5.24 1.63
N ILE A 83 -1.85 4.98 2.91
CA ILE A 83 -0.82 4.00 3.30
C ILE A 83 -1.26 2.59 2.96
N ASN A 84 -2.50 2.23 3.27
CA ASN A 84 -3.03 0.90 2.97
C ASN A 84 -3.10 0.63 1.45
N SER A 85 -3.37 1.65 0.63
CA SER A 85 -3.33 1.56 -0.83
C SER A 85 -1.91 1.51 -1.40
N ALA A 86 -0.91 2.08 -0.72
CA ALA A 86 0.49 2.02 -1.13
C ALA A 86 1.16 0.68 -0.74
N GLU A 87 0.68 0.02 0.31
CA GLU A 87 1.16 -1.29 0.76
C GLU A 87 0.65 -2.46 -0.09
N GLN A 88 -0.34 -2.26 -0.96
CA GLN A 88 -0.73 -3.30 -1.91
C GLN A 88 0.35 -3.44 -3.00
N PRO A 89 0.93 -4.64 -3.19
CA PRO A 89 1.73 -4.89 -4.38
C PRO A 89 0.87 -4.51 -5.59
N LYS A 90 1.36 -3.60 -6.44
CA LYS A 90 0.78 -3.43 -7.79
C LYS A 90 0.64 -4.83 -8.34
N ALA A 91 -0.59 -5.28 -8.60
CA ALA A 91 -0.85 -6.62 -9.08
C ALA A 91 0.13 -6.93 -10.21
N GLN A 92 1.14 -7.75 -9.92
CA GLN A 92 2.03 -8.26 -10.94
C GLN A 92 1.10 -8.99 -11.91
N ALA A 93 1.08 -8.58 -13.18
CA ALA A 93 0.31 -9.28 -14.20
C ALA A 93 0.67 -10.76 -14.09
N VAL A 94 -0.27 -11.56 -13.57
CA VAL A 94 -0.10 -13.00 -13.45
C VAL A 94 -0.12 -13.50 -14.88
N LEU A 95 1.07 -13.67 -15.46
CA LEU A 95 1.22 -14.50 -16.65
C LEU A 95 0.71 -15.89 -16.23
N PRO A 96 -0.22 -16.49 -16.97
CA PRO A 96 -0.77 -17.79 -16.60
C PRO A 96 0.39 -18.77 -16.44
N SER A 97 0.44 -19.42 -15.28
CA SER A 97 1.49 -20.40 -14.99
C SER A 97 1.31 -21.59 -15.95
N ILE A 98 2.42 -22.05 -16.52
CA ILE A 98 2.52 -23.18 -17.44
C ILE A 98 2.00 -24.52 -16.89
N HIS A 99 1.49 -24.55 -15.66
CA HIS A 99 0.99 -25.75 -14.99
C HIS A 99 -0.50 -26.04 -15.21
N ASP A 100 -1.26 -25.17 -15.89
CA ASP A 100 -2.62 -25.49 -16.34
C ASP A 100 -2.64 -26.36 -17.62
N THR A 101 -1.63 -27.21 -17.79
CA THR A 101 -1.63 -28.23 -18.85
C THR A 101 -2.03 -29.55 -18.22
N HIS A 102 -3.30 -29.74 -17.85
CA HIS A 102 -3.90 -31.08 -17.69
C HIS A 102 -5.42 -30.99 -17.47
N VAL A 103 -6.19 -30.72 -18.53
CA VAL A 103 -7.39 -31.50 -18.86
C VAL A 103 -7.64 -31.39 -20.36
N TYR A 104 -7.07 -32.31 -21.14
CA TYR A 104 -7.60 -32.63 -22.47
C TYR A 104 -8.11 -34.06 -22.42
N THR A 105 -9.43 -34.21 -22.25
CA THR A 105 -10.15 -35.48 -22.44
C THR A 105 -11.01 -35.33 -23.70
N GLY A 106 -10.42 -35.63 -24.86
CA GLY A 106 -11.10 -35.67 -26.15
C GLY A 106 -10.36 -36.64 -27.09
N PRO A 107 -11.05 -37.36 -27.99
CA PRO A 107 -10.43 -38.44 -28.76
C PRO A 107 -9.63 -37.87 -29.95
N MET A 108 -8.37 -38.32 -30.05
CA MET A 108 -7.56 -38.52 -31.27
C MET A 108 -7.75 -37.51 -32.42
N GLY A 109 -6.81 -36.58 -32.55
CA GLY A 109 -6.56 -35.81 -33.78
C GLY A 109 -5.07 -35.53 -33.94
N ALA A 110 -4.47 -36.08 -34.99
CA ALA A 110 -3.05 -36.06 -35.28
C ALA A 110 -2.46 -34.64 -35.50
N GLY A 111 -1.25 -34.40 -34.99
CA GLY A 111 -0.38 -33.33 -35.47
C GLY A 111 0.32 -32.52 -34.37
N LEU A 112 1.65 -32.39 -34.51
CA LEU A 112 2.56 -31.52 -33.75
C LEU A 112 3.04 -31.99 -32.37
N VAL A 113 3.89 -33.03 -32.34
CA VAL A 113 4.90 -33.18 -31.29
C VAL A 113 6.21 -33.66 -31.90
N THR A 114 6.99 -32.78 -32.53
CA THR A 114 8.42 -33.00 -32.78
C THR A 114 9.05 -31.66 -33.15
N ASP A 115 9.51 -30.85 -32.18
CA ASP A 115 10.63 -29.91 -32.44
C ASP A 115 11.23 -29.19 -31.21
N HIS A 116 10.74 -29.38 -29.97
CA HIS A 116 11.27 -28.61 -28.83
C HIS A 116 12.17 -29.35 -27.82
N MET A 117 12.69 -30.55 -28.14
CA MET A 117 13.61 -31.28 -27.25
C MET A 117 14.95 -31.61 -27.89
N LYS A 118 15.66 -30.60 -28.43
CA LYS A 118 17.06 -30.79 -28.89
C LYS A 118 18.04 -29.64 -28.62
N ALA A 119 17.71 -28.67 -27.78
CA ALA A 119 18.54 -27.47 -27.59
C ALA A 119 18.98 -27.19 -26.13
N MET A 120 19.16 -28.21 -25.28
CA MET A 120 19.68 -28.00 -23.90
C MET A 120 20.75 -29.02 -23.48
N ALA A 121 21.79 -29.20 -24.30
CA ALA A 121 23.00 -29.94 -23.93
C ALA A 121 24.26 -29.10 -24.22
N ALA A 122 24.45 -28.01 -23.48
CA ALA A 122 25.74 -27.33 -23.38
C ALA A 122 25.80 -26.52 -22.07
N GLY A 123 26.45 -27.06 -21.04
CA GLY A 123 26.73 -26.35 -19.79
C GLY A 123 27.87 -25.32 -19.94
N PRO A 124 28.01 -24.35 -19.01
CA PRO A 124 28.99 -23.27 -19.13
C PRO A 124 30.41 -23.72 -18.75
N LYS A 125 31.41 -23.28 -19.52
CA LYS A 125 32.84 -23.47 -19.21
C LYS A 125 33.30 -22.50 -18.10
N ALA A 126 34.08 -23.02 -17.16
CA ALA A 126 34.70 -22.29 -16.06
C ALA A 126 35.75 -21.28 -16.57
N PHE A 127 35.80 -20.09 -15.96
CA PHE A 127 36.86 -19.11 -16.11
C PHE A 127 38.04 -19.45 -15.18
N ALA A 128 39.25 -19.40 -15.73
CA ALA A 128 40.51 -19.34 -15.00
C ALA A 128 40.95 -17.88 -14.87
#